data_AF-A0AAE3D0P8-F1
#
_entry.id   AF-A0AAE3D0P8-F1
#
_cell.length_a   1.000
_cell.length_b   1.000
_cell.length_c   1.000
_cell.angle_alpha   90.00
_cell.angle_beta   90.00
_cell.angle_gamma   90.00
#
_symmetry.space_group_name_H-M   'P 1'
#
loop_
_entity.id
_entity.type
_entity.pdbx_description
1 polymer ?
#
loop_
_entity_poly.entity_id
_entity_poly.type
_entity_poly.pdbx_seq_one_letter_code
_entity_poly.pdbx_strand_id
1 'polypeptide(L)' 'MTTFLFAFGLLMLVTLGMSLGVILMGRTIKGSCGGLNAIAGADHCLVCKKEIDPDSPLVERLACPRARRMLEKVEAD' A
#
# COMPACT_ATOMS: atom_id res chain seq x y z
N MET A 1 4.36 -27.11 -30.13
CA MET A 1 5.68 -26.75 -29.55
C MET A 1 6.02 -25.28 -29.79
N THR A 2 5.95 -24.77 -31.02
CA THR A 2 6.14 -23.35 -31.34
C THR A 2 5.20 -22.42 -30.57
N THR A 3 3.90 -22.73 -30.53
CA THR A 3 2.90 -21.98 -29.75
C THR A 3 3.19 -21.97 -28.25
N PHE A 4 3.70 -23.07 -27.71
CA PHE A 4 4.06 -23.21 -26.30
C PHE A 4 5.26 -22.32 -25.93
N LEU A 5 6.32 -22.35 -26.73
CA LEU A 5 7.50 -21.49 -26.53
C LEU A 5 7.15 -20.00 -26.65
N PHE A 6 6.28 -19.65 -27.59
CA PHE A 6 5.85 -18.27 -27.78
C PHE A 6 5.01 -17.77 -26.59
N ALA A 7 4.04 -18.57 -26.12
CA ALA A 7 3.23 -18.23 -24.96
C ALA A 7 4.08 -18.11 -23.68
N PHE A 8 5.03 -19.02 -23.47
CA PHE A 8 5.94 -18.99 -22.33
C PHE A 8 6.83 -17.74 -22.35
N GLY A 9 7.42 -17.42 -23.51
CA GLY A 9 8.24 -16.21 -23.67
C GLY A 9 7.45 -14.92 -23.44
N LEU A 10 6.22 -14.84 -23.96
CA LEU A 10 5.34 -13.68 -23.77
C LEU A 10 5.01 -13.47 -22.28
N LEU A 11 4.63 -14.54 -21.58
CA LEU A 11 4.27 -14.46 -20.16
C LEU A 11 5.47 -14.10 -19.28
N MET A 12 6.66 -14.61 -19.64
CA MET A 12 7.91 -14.23 -18.98
C MET A 12 8.23 -12.74 -19.19
N LEU A 13 8.03 -12.21 -20.39
CA LEU A 13 8.25 -10.79 -20.68
C LEU A 13 7.29 -9.89 -19.89
N VAL A 14 6.01 -10.26 -19.82
CA VAL A 14 4.99 -9.52 -19.04
C VAL A 14 5.33 -9.52 -17.55
N THR A 15 5.66 -10.69 -16.98
CA THR A 15 6.01 -10.79 -15.56
C THR A 15 7.28 -10.02 -15.21
N LEU A 16 8.30 -10.04 -16.07
CA LEU A 16 9.49 -9.20 -15.92
C LEU A 16 9.16 -7.70 -16.02
N GLY A 17 8.29 -7.31 -16.96
CA GLY A 17 7.84 -5.92 -17.07
C GLY A 17 7.12 -5.43 -15.81
N MET A 18 6.25 -6.26 -15.24
CA MET A 18 5.54 -5.94 -14.01
C MET A 18 6.48 -5.85 -12.79
N SER A 19 7.42 -6.79 -12.64
CA SER A 19 8.37 -6.77 -11.52
C SER A 19 9.32 -5.57 -11.58
N LEU A 20 9.84 -5.24 -12.77
CA LEU A 20 10.64 -4.05 -12.99
C LEU A 20 9.85 -2.77 -12.68
N GLY A 21 8.58 -2.70 -13.08
CA GLY A 21 7.69 -1.58 -12.74
C GLY A 21 7.58 -1.34 -11.24
N VAL A 22 7.41 -2.40 -10.44
CA VAL A 22 7.32 -2.29 -8.98
C VAL A 22 8.65 -1.86 -8.35
N ILE A 23 9.78 -2.38 -8.84
CA ILE A 23 11.11 -2.05 -8.32
C ILE A 23 11.47 -0.59 -8.61
N LEU A 24 11.23 -0.12 -9.84
CA LEU A 24 11.55 1.25 -10.26
C LEU A 24 10.64 2.31 -9.61
N MET A 25 9.40 1.94 -9.26
CA MET A 25 8.48 2.89 -8.65
C MET A 25 8.92 3.30 -7.24
N GLY A 26 9.82 2.55 -6.59
CA GLY A 26 10.54 2.95 -5.37
C GLY A 26 9.65 3.39 -4.20
N ARG A 27 8.35 3.17 -4.31
CA ARG A 27 7.37 3.73 -3.40
C ARG A 27 7.40 2.92 -2.11
N THR A 28 7.52 3.64 -1.01
CA THR A 28 7.26 3.14 0.33
C THR A 28 5.87 2.51 0.37
N ILE A 29 5.68 1.58 1.30
CA ILE A 29 4.47 0.77 1.35
C ILE A 29 3.28 1.68 1.63
N LYS A 30 2.51 2.02 0.59
CA LYS A 30 1.22 2.71 0.72
C LYS A 30 0.12 1.71 1.14
N GLY A 31 0.27 1.09 2.31
CA GLY A 31 -0.79 0.29 2.95
C GLY A 31 -0.78 -1.23 2.79
N SER A 32 0.36 -1.88 2.52
CA SER A 32 0.43 -3.35 2.37
C SER A 32 0.11 -4.15 3.65
N CYS A 33 0.21 -3.53 4.85
CA CYS A 33 -0.06 -4.20 6.13
C CYS A 33 -1.56 -4.23 6.51
N GLY A 34 -2.49 -4.17 5.55
CA GLY A 34 -3.93 -4.34 5.82
C GLY A 34 -4.54 -3.28 6.74
N GLY A 35 -4.01 -2.06 6.74
CA GLY A 35 -4.51 -0.95 7.57
C GLY A 35 -3.79 -0.74 8.90
N LEU A 36 -2.85 -1.61 9.28
CA LEU A 36 -1.95 -1.39 10.43
C LEU A 36 -1.03 -0.17 10.24
N ASN A 37 -0.96 0.34 9.01
CA ASN A 37 -0.32 1.59 8.64
C ASN A 37 -0.98 2.84 9.24
N ALA A 38 -2.16 2.71 9.86
CA ALA A 38 -2.94 3.80 10.44
C ALA A 38 -2.80 3.90 11.98
N ILE A 39 -1.89 3.12 12.58
CA ILE A 39 -1.54 3.29 13.99
C ILE A 39 -0.75 4.60 14.09
N ALA A 40 -1.38 5.63 14.69
CA ALA A 40 -0.82 6.97 14.78
C ALA A 40 0.56 6.95 15.47
N GLY A 41 1.58 7.52 14.80
CA GLY A 41 2.93 7.67 15.33
C GLY A 41 3.90 6.52 15.08
N ALA A 42 3.57 5.56 14.21
CA ALA A 42 4.51 4.49 13.81
C ALA A 42 5.20 4.83 12.48
N ASP A 43 6.52 5.08 12.51
CA ASP A 43 7.35 5.29 11.30
C ASP A 43 7.61 3.98 10.54
N HIS A 44 7.38 2.84 11.20
CA HIS A 44 7.61 1.50 10.67
C HIS A 44 6.42 0.58 10.94
N CYS A 45 6.03 -0.24 9.95
CA CYS A 45 4.99 -1.25 10.15
C CYS A 45 5.50 -2.35 11.09
N LEU A 46 4.81 -2.60 12.21
CA LEU A 46 5.22 -3.59 13.22
C LEU A 46 5.35 -5.04 12.68
N VAL A 47 4.66 -5.34 11.58
CA VAL A 47 4.63 -6.70 10.98
C VAL A 47 5.80 -6.93 10.04
N CYS A 48 6.05 -6.01 9.11
CA CYS A 48 7.09 -6.17 8.08
C CYS A 48 8.32 -5.27 8.30
N LYS A 49 8.34 -4.48 9.38
CA LYS A 49 9.41 -3.54 9.79
C LYS A 49 9.84 -2.57 8.70
N LYS A 50 8.99 -2.34 7.71
CA LYS A 50 9.26 -1.46 6.57
C LYS A 50 8.68 -0.07 6.85
N GLU A 51 9.34 0.95 6.32
CA GLU A 51 8.95 2.35 6.45
C GLU A 51 7.55 2.62 5.87
N ILE A 52 6.79 3.42 6.61
CA ILE A 52 5.44 3.85 6.29
C ILE A 52 5.49 5.23 5.60
N ASP A 53 4.75 5.40 4.51
CA ASP A 53 4.60 6.69 3.83
C ASP A 53 3.67 7.62 4.63
N PRO A 54 4.17 8.74 5.22
CA PRO A 54 3.35 9.66 6.01
C PRO A 54 2.35 10.45 5.16
N ASP A 55 2.66 10.69 3.87
CA ASP A 55 1.79 11.38 2.90
C ASP A 55 0.81 10.41 2.21
N SER A 56 0.60 9.23 2.81
CA SER A 56 -0.31 8.23 2.28
C SER A 56 -1.76 8.69 2.43
N PRO A 57 -2.56 8.73 1.35
CA PRO A 57 -3.98 9.07 1.42
C PRO A 57 -4.80 8.09 2.27
N LEU A 58 -4.22 6.93 2.62
CA LEU A 58 -4.82 5.97 3.54
C LEU A 58 -4.87 6.48 4.98
N VAL A 59 -3.99 7.38 5.41
CA VAL A 59 -4.06 7.97 6.76
C VAL A 59 -5.40 8.69 6.95
N GLU A 60 -5.81 9.44 5.94
CA GLU A 60 -7.04 10.22 5.96
C GLU A 60 -8.30 9.38 5.72
N ARG A 61 -8.16 8.26 4.99
CA ARG A 61 -9.23 7.31 4.65
C ARG A 61 -9.48 6.25 5.73
N LEU A 62 -8.45 5.83 6.46
CA LEU A 62 -8.56 4.88 7.59
C LEU A 62 -8.87 5.57 8.93
N ALA A 63 -8.90 6.90 8.97
CA ALA A 63 -9.52 7.62 10.07
C ALA A 63 -10.96 7.10 10.24
N CYS A 64 -11.12 6.21 11.21
CA CYS A 64 -12.33 5.42 11.40
C CYS A 64 -13.57 6.32 11.31
N PRO A 65 -14.66 5.93 10.62
CA PRO A 65 -15.90 6.70 10.59
C PRO A 65 -16.46 7.00 12.00
N ARG A 66 -16.03 6.22 13.00
CA ARG A 66 -16.32 6.42 14.42
C ARG A 66 -15.43 7.52 15.04
N ALA A 67 -14.16 7.61 14.65
CA ALA A 67 -13.23 8.65 15.11
C ALA A 67 -13.62 10.03 14.55
N ARG A 68 -13.99 10.12 13.27
CA ARG A 68 -14.53 11.37 12.68
C ARG A 68 -15.77 11.87 13.45
N ARG A 69 -16.73 10.98 13.70
CA ARG A 69 -17.94 11.30 14.49
C ARG A 69 -17.68 11.66 15.96
N MET A 70 -16.56 11.25 16.54
CA MET A 70 -16.16 11.68 17.89
C MET A 70 -15.58 13.10 17.85
N LEU A 71 -14.73 13.41 16.86
CA LEU A 71 -14.16 14.74 16.69
C LEU A 71 -15.24 15.79 16.39
N GLU A 72 -16.17 15.47 15.47
CA GLU A 72 -17.31 16.35 15.16
C GLU A 72 -18.18 16.67 16.38
N LYS A 73 -18.27 15.75 17.35
CA LYS A 73 -19.01 15.98 18.61
C LYS A 73 -18.25 16.86 19.59
N VAL A 74 -16.93 16.71 19.66
CA VAL A 74 -16.07 17.53 20.52
C VAL A 74 -15.97 18.97 20.01
N GLU A 75 -16.05 19.17 18.69
CA GLU A 75 -16.01 20.50 18.06
C GLU A 75 -17.37 21.22 18.09
N ALA A 76 -18.45 20.51 18.40
CA ALA A 76 -19.82 21.04 18.49
C ALA A 76 -20.28 21.36 19.93
N ASP A 77 -19.47 21.01 20.95
CA ASP A 77 -19.58 21.45 22.35
C ASP A 77 -18.70 22.70 22.58
#